data_AF-A0AA39RF43-F1
#
_entry.id   AF-A0AA39RF43-F1
#
_cell.length_a   1.000
_cell.length_b   1.000
_cell.length_c   1.000
_cell.angle_alpha   90.00
_cell.angle_beta   90.00
_cell.angle_gamma   90.00
#
_symmetry.space_group_name_H-M   'P 1'
#
loop_
_entity.id
_entity.type
_entity.pdbx_description
1 polymer ?
#
loop_
_entity_poly.entity_id
_entity_poly.type
_entity_poly.pdbx_seq_one_letter_code
_entity_poly.pdbx_strand_id
1 'polypeptide(L)'
;MNIHSTLWNADDWATQGGRVKTDWTYSPFTASFRNFNADGCVWSFGKSSCDSSFNGNKAWLWEELDFSKKGQMQWAQNNYKIYDYCKDTKRFPQGLPRECTLNNIF
;
A
#
# COMPACT_ATOMS: atom_id res chain seq x y z
N MET A 1 14.27 -4.01 2.82
CA MET A 1 13.15 -3.15 3.27
C MET A 1 12.93 -3.40 4.75
N ASN A 2 12.46 -2.41 5.50
CA ASN A 2 12.11 -2.53 6.91
C ASN A 2 10.63 -2.20 7.09
N ILE A 3 10.01 -2.74 8.14
CA ILE A 3 8.62 -2.43 8.51
C ILE A 3 8.65 -1.25 9.49
N HIS A 4 7.84 -0.23 9.22
CA HIS A 4 7.72 0.95 10.08
C HIS A 4 6.25 1.20 10.43
N SER A 5 5.99 1.66 11.65
CA SER A 5 4.68 2.19 12.05
C SER A 5 4.90 3.49 12.81
N THR A 6 4.20 4.56 12.40
CA THR A 6 4.35 5.89 12.98
C THR A 6 2.98 6.57 13.05
N LEU A 7 2.79 7.38 14.09
CA LEU A 7 1.70 8.35 14.21
C LEU A 7 2.35 9.73 14.27
N TRP A 8 2.01 10.61 13.32
CA TRP A 8 2.63 11.93 13.21
C TRP A 8 1.66 12.94 12.58
N ASN A 9 1.88 14.24 12.81
CA ASN A 9 1.10 15.33 12.22
C ASN A 9 1.57 15.60 10.78
N ALA A 10 0.63 15.64 9.84
CA ALA A 10 0.87 15.93 8.43
C ALA A 10 -0.09 17.00 7.90
N ASP A 11 -0.21 18.11 8.64
CA ASP A 11 -1.18 19.18 8.40
C ASP A 11 -1.14 19.79 7.00
N ASP A 12 0.00 19.73 6.32
CA ASP A 12 0.16 20.31 4.99
C ASP A 12 -0.61 19.56 3.90
N TRP A 13 -1.04 18.32 4.14
CA TRP A 13 -1.69 17.53 3.10
C TRP A 13 -2.72 16.49 3.57
N ALA A 14 -2.68 16.03 4.81
CA ALA A 14 -3.42 14.83 5.24
C ALA A 14 -4.95 14.95 5.14
N THR A 15 -5.55 16.06 5.61
CA THR A 15 -7.01 16.21 5.65
C THR A 15 -7.48 17.27 4.67
N GLN A 16 -8.34 16.86 3.72
CA GLN A 16 -8.84 17.70 2.63
C GLN A 16 -7.72 18.42 1.84
N GLY A 17 -6.61 17.72 1.58
CA GLY A 17 -5.44 18.32 0.91
C GLY A 17 -4.76 19.42 1.74
N GLY A 18 -4.80 19.31 3.07
CA GLY A 18 -4.16 20.25 4.01
C GLY A 18 -5.02 21.44 4.43
N ARG A 19 -6.30 21.48 4.04
CA ARG A 19 -7.23 22.56 4.41
C ARG A 19 -7.67 22.50 5.87
N VAL A 20 -7.80 21.30 6.42
CA VAL A 20 -8.17 21.09 7.82
C VAL A 20 -6.90 20.77 8.60
N LYS A 21 -6.61 21.56 9.63
CA LYS A 21 -5.42 21.43 10.48
C LYS A 21 -5.74 20.67 11.75
N THR A 22 -4.73 20.06 12.35
CA THR A 22 -4.87 19.34 13.62
C THR A 22 -5.29 20.31 14.72
N ASP A 23 -6.42 20.01 15.35
CA ASP A 23 -6.83 20.68 16.59
C ASP A 23 -6.22 19.95 17.78
N TRP A 24 -5.13 20.51 18.30
CA TRP A 24 -4.35 19.94 19.40
C TRP A 24 -5.09 19.91 20.74
N THR A 25 -6.24 20.60 20.87
CA THR A 25 -7.08 20.51 22.07
C THR A 25 -7.68 19.12 22.27
N TYR A 26 -7.77 18.30 21.20
CA TYR A 26 -8.20 16.89 21.26
C TYR A 26 -7.06 15.90 21.58
N SER A 27 -5.86 16.38 21.90
CA SER A 27 -4.75 15.52 22.29
C SER A 27 -5.02 14.80 23.64
N PRO A 28 -4.47 13.59 23.86
CA PRO A 28 -3.53 12.85 23.01
C PRO A 28 -4.20 12.06 21.88
N PHE A 29 -3.58 12.10 20.69
CA PHE A 29 -3.95 11.23 19.58
C PHE A 29 -3.31 9.85 19.77
N THR A 30 -4.13 8.81 19.89
CA THR A 30 -3.66 7.46 20.25
C THR A 30 -3.96 6.46 19.15
N ALA A 31 -2.93 5.78 18.64
CA ALA A 31 -3.05 4.63 17.75
C ALA A 31 -2.59 3.36 18.49
N SER A 32 -3.42 2.31 18.47
CA SER A 32 -3.13 1.04 19.13
C SER A 32 -2.87 -0.05 18.08
N PHE A 33 -1.78 -0.79 18.26
CA PHE A 33 -1.35 -1.86 17.34
C PHE A 33 -1.25 -3.18 18.11
N ARG A 34 -1.65 -4.28 17.47
CA ARG A 34 -1.61 -5.63 18.05
C ARG A 34 -1.36 -6.66 16.95
N ASN A 35 -1.03 -7.89 17.36
CA ASN A 35 -0.84 -9.04 16.46
C ASN A 35 0.25 -8.79 15.40
N PHE A 36 1.40 -8.28 15.82
CA PHE A 36 2.55 -8.13 14.92
C PHE A 36 3.00 -9.51 14.42
N ASN A 37 2.78 -9.76 13.14
CA ASN A 37 3.17 -10.99 12.46
C ASN A 37 3.93 -10.62 11.19
N ALA A 38 5.18 -11.06 11.09
CA ALA A 38 6.03 -10.80 9.94
C ALA A 38 6.55 -12.13 9.41
N ASP A 39 5.95 -12.60 8.32
CA ASP A 39 6.48 -13.70 7.53
C ASP A 39 7.09 -13.12 6.24
N GLY A 40 8.40 -13.21 6.10
CA GLY A 40 9.11 -12.58 4.99
C GLY A 40 10.50 -13.15 4.74
N CYS A 41 11.11 -12.69 3.65
CA CYS A 41 12.48 -12.99 3.26
C CYS A 41 13.42 -11.98 3.92
N VAL A 42 14.33 -12.45 4.77
CA VAL A 42 15.30 -11.58 5.44
C VAL A 42 16.52 -11.41 4.54
N TRP A 43 16.93 -10.17 4.34
CA TRP A 43 18.17 -9.85 3.64
C TRP A 43 19.31 -9.70 4.66
N SER A 44 20.32 -10.55 4.58
CA SER A 44 21.49 -10.51 5.48
C SER A 44 22.75 -10.94 4.74
N PHE A 45 23.89 -10.36 5.11
CA PHE A 45 25.21 -10.65 4.50
C PHE A 45 25.20 -10.63 2.96
N GLY A 46 24.46 -9.71 2.34
CA GLY A 46 24.37 -9.57 0.89
C GLY A 46 23.51 -10.62 0.17
N LYS A 47 22.79 -11.48 0.90
CA LYS A 47 21.91 -12.51 0.33
C LYS A 47 20.50 -12.46 0.93
N SER A 48 19.50 -12.74 0.10
CA SER A 48 18.12 -13.01 0.55
C SER A 48 18.02 -14.41 1.14
N SER A 49 17.25 -14.57 2.22
CA SER A 49 16.87 -15.89 2.71
C SER A 49 15.98 -16.64 1.73
N CYS A 50 15.27 -15.94 0.84
CA CYS A 50 14.51 -16.55 -0.26
C CYS A 50 15.43 -16.65 -1.48
N ASP A 51 16.02 -17.84 -1.67
CA ASP A 51 16.88 -18.16 -2.80
C ASP A 51 16.21 -19.12 -3.79
N SER A 52 16.90 -19.50 -4.87
CA SER A 52 16.36 -20.40 -5.90
C SER A 52 16.16 -21.85 -5.41
N SER A 53 16.77 -22.23 -4.29
CA SER A 53 16.58 -23.53 -3.64
C SER A 53 15.45 -23.54 -2.61
N PHE A 54 14.72 -22.42 -2.49
CA PHE A 54 13.61 -22.24 -1.56
C PHE A 54 12.39 -23.06 -2.02
N ASN A 55 12.50 -24.38 -1.83
CA ASN A 55 11.49 -25.38 -2.12
C ASN A 55 10.24 -25.13 -1.26
N GLY A 56 9.18 -24.61 -1.89
CA GLY A 56 7.76 -24.92 -1.61
C GLY A 56 7.16 -24.55 -0.25
N ASN A 57 7.93 -24.17 0.77
CA ASN A 57 7.42 -24.03 2.14
C ASN A 57 6.66 -22.73 2.42
N LYS A 58 6.57 -21.81 1.46
CA LYS A 58 5.87 -20.52 1.59
C LYS A 58 4.98 -20.26 0.38
N ALA A 59 3.87 -20.97 0.30
CA ALA A 59 2.88 -20.85 -0.78
C ALA A 59 2.41 -19.40 -1.01
N TRP A 60 2.40 -18.58 0.05
CA TRP A 60 2.01 -17.16 -0.02
C TRP A 60 2.90 -16.32 -0.95
N LEU A 61 4.18 -16.69 -1.18
CA LEU A 61 5.10 -15.90 -2.01
C LEU A 61 4.71 -15.91 -3.49
N TRP A 62 4.08 -17.01 -3.92
CA TRP A 62 3.66 -17.25 -5.30
C TRP A 62 2.14 -17.23 -5.45
N GLU A 63 1.42 -16.76 -4.42
CA GLU A 63 -0.03 -16.72 -4.45
C GLU A 63 -0.52 -15.63 -5.40
N GLU A 64 -1.44 -16.01 -6.28
CA GLU A 64 -2.16 -15.07 -7.15
C GLU A 64 -3.59 -14.85 -6.64
N LEU A 65 -4.17 -13.70 -6.97
CA LEU A 65 -5.58 -13.44 -6.70
C LEU A 65 -6.46 -14.34 -7.58
N ASP A 66 -7.27 -15.17 -6.93
CA ASP A 66 -8.37 -15.88 -7.58
C ASP A 66 -9.47 -14.91 -8.07
N PHE A 67 -10.44 -15.44 -8.83
CA PHE A 67 -11.54 -14.65 -9.39
C PHE A 67 -12.41 -13.98 -8.32
N SER A 68 -12.59 -14.61 -7.15
CA SER A 68 -13.39 -14.06 -6.07
C SER A 68 -12.69 -12.85 -5.45
N LYS A 69 -11.40 -12.98 -5.12
CA LYS A 69 -10.57 -11.90 -4.59
C LYS A 69 -10.43 -10.74 -5.59
N LYS A 70 -10.30 -11.03 -6.89
CA LYS A 70 -10.33 -10.01 -7.95
C LYS A 70 -11.66 -9.25 -7.97
N GLY A 71 -12.79 -9.96 -7.85
CA GLY A 71 -14.12 -9.34 -7.76
C GLY A 71 -14.26 -8.43 -6.54
N GLN A 72 -13.75 -8.84 -5.37
CA GLN A 72 -13.75 -8.01 -4.15
C GLN A 72 -12.90 -6.76 -4.31
N MET A 73 -11.70 -6.88 -4.89
CA MET A 73 -10.83 -5.74 -5.18
C MET A 73 -11.53 -4.75 -6.12
N GLN A 74 -12.16 -5.24 -7.20
CA GLN A 74 -12.88 -4.40 -8.14
C GLN A 74 -14.08 -3.70 -7.48
N TRP A 75 -14.82 -4.38 -6.62
CA TRP A 75 -15.90 -3.76 -5.86
C TRP A 75 -15.40 -2.64 -4.94
N ALA A 76 -14.30 -2.86 -4.21
CA ALA A 76 -13.71 -1.83 -3.36
C ALA A 76 -13.23 -0.63 -4.18
N GLN A 77 -12.58 -0.89 -5.32
CA GLN A 77 -12.13 0.16 -6.24
C GLN A 77 -13.29 0.95 -6.85
N ASN A 78 -14.40 0.31 -7.22
CA ASN A 78 -15.55 0.99 -7.81
C ASN A 78 -16.36 1.81 -6.79
N ASN A 79 -16.39 1.40 -5.52
CA ASN A 79 -17.27 2.01 -4.53
C ASN A 79 -16.55 2.97 -3.55
N TYR A 80 -15.24 2.78 -3.30
CA TYR A 80 -14.52 3.52 -2.25
C TYR A 80 -13.24 4.21 -2.72
N LYS A 81 -12.77 4.00 -3.96
CA LYS A 81 -11.57 4.68 -4.47
C LYS A 81 -11.88 6.15 -4.79
N ILE A 82 -11.33 7.06 -3.99
CA ILE A 82 -11.51 8.51 -4.16
C ILE A 82 -10.39 9.20 -4.97
N TYR A 83 -9.25 8.53 -5.16
CA TYR A 83 -8.12 9.03 -5.94
C TYR A 83 -7.40 7.90 -6.65
N ASP A 84 -6.94 8.15 -7.87
CA ASP A 84 -6.21 7.21 -8.70
C ASP A 84 -5.20 7.99 -9.56
N TYR A 85 -3.91 7.82 -9.28
CA TYR A 85 -2.86 8.56 -9.99
C TYR A 85 -2.78 8.18 -11.47
N CYS A 86 -3.20 6.97 -11.84
CA CYS A 86 -3.26 6.52 -13.23
C CYS A 86 -4.41 7.19 -14.01
N LYS A 87 -5.29 7.93 -13.34
CA LYS A 87 -6.35 8.73 -13.98
C LYS A 87 -6.13 10.24 -13.81
N ASP A 88 -5.05 10.64 -13.14
CA ASP A 88 -4.74 12.04 -12.82
C ASP A 88 -3.93 12.71 -13.95
N THR A 89 -4.64 13.08 -15.02
CA THR A 89 -4.03 13.78 -16.17
C THR A 89 -3.54 15.18 -15.84
N LYS A 90 -4.04 15.80 -14.75
CA LYS A 90 -3.57 17.11 -14.29
C LYS A 90 -2.18 17.00 -13.68
N ARG A 91 -1.93 15.96 -12.88
CA ARG A 91 -0.62 15.68 -12.31
C ARG A 91 0.38 15.21 -13.36
N PHE A 92 -0.09 14.48 -14.38
CA PHE A 92 0.74 13.94 -15.46
C PHE A 92 0.36 14.50 -16.83
N PRO A 93 0.59 15.81 -17.08
CA PRO A 93 0.17 16.46 -18.33
C PRO A 93 0.96 15.98 -19.56
N GLN A 94 2.13 15.38 -19.37
CA GLN A 94 2.98 14.86 -20.45
C GLN A 94 2.70 13.38 -20.78
N GLY A 95 1.67 12.81 -20.19
CA GLY A 95 1.34 11.38 -20.33
C GLY A 95 1.47 10.64 -19.00
N LEU A 96 0.60 9.65 -18.83
CA LEU A 96 0.54 8.84 -17.63
C LEU A 96 1.76 7.92 -17.49
N PRO A 97 2.12 7.52 -16.27
CA PRO A 97 3.15 6.51 -16.03
C PRO A 97 2.88 5.22 -16.83
N ARG A 98 3.93 4.58 -17.34
CA ARG A 98 3.80 3.47 -18.31
C ARG A 98 3.04 2.29 -17.73
N GLU A 99 3.21 2.02 -16.44
CA GLU A 99 2.54 0.94 -15.73
C GLU A 99 1.01 1.09 -15.73
N CYS A 100 0.48 2.31 -15.90
CA CYS A 100 -0.96 2.57 -15.98
C CYS A 100 -1.62 2.03 -17.26
N THR A 101 -0.83 1.66 -18.26
CA THR A 101 -1.32 1.11 -19.55
C THR A 101 -1.11 -0.40 -19.68
N LEU A 102 -0.43 -1.03 -18.71
CA LEU A 102 -0.26 -2.48 -18.67
C LEU A 102 -1.57 -3.11 -18.16
N ASN A 103 -2.32 -3.72 -19.08
CA ASN A 103 -3.62 -4.32 -18.82
C ASN A 103 -3.59 -5.38 -17.68
N ASN A 104 -4.62 -5.31 -16.84
CA ASN A 104 -5.11 -6.30 -15.84
C ASN A 104 -4.74 -6.15 -14.34
N ILE A 105 -4.55 -4.94 -13.80
CA ILE A 105 -4.44 -4.78 -12.32
C ILE A 105 -5.32 -3.65 -11.72
N PHE A 106 -5.97 -2.79 -12.53
CA PHE A 106 -6.80 -1.67 -12.04
C PHE A 106 -8.19 -1.60 -12.64
#